data_AF-A0A0M8VH02-F1
#
_entry.id   AF-A0A0M8VH02-F1
#
_cell.length_a   1.000
_cell.length_b   1.000
_cell.length_c   1.000
_cell.angle_alpha   90.00
_cell.angle_beta   90.00
_cell.angle_gamma   90.00
#
_symmetry.space_group_name_H-M   'P 1'
#
loop_
_entity.id
_entity.type
_entity.pdbx_description
1 polymer ?
#
loop_
_entity_poly.entity_id
_entity_poly.type
_entity_poly.pdbx_seq_one_letter_code
_entity_poly.pdbx_strand_id
1 'polypeptide(L)'
;MAVPTLHPAPPSTAAAALGELLAGNARYAAGRPRHPHGGRAGQRPFAVVVGCVDFRLPPELVFDQGLGDLLCTGTAGQVLDEAVLGSVQYGVQELGIRLVLVLGHERCGAVAATLEHLRTGAAVPGHLELLVDEIAPAARRTRERSGNWAEHTMRAHTAWVRDVIRADPAFGSAGVEAARFDLGTGVVSLLP
;
A
#
# COMPACT_ATOMS: atom_id res chain seq x y z
N MET A 1 20.41 -17.22 29.84
CA MET A 1 21.26 -17.25 28.64
C MET A 1 20.50 -16.56 27.52
N ALA A 2 20.96 -15.41 27.06
CA ALA A 2 20.30 -14.68 25.96
C ALA A 2 20.49 -15.47 24.66
N VAL A 3 19.39 -15.88 24.04
CA VAL A 3 19.41 -16.45 22.69
C VAL A 3 19.84 -15.31 21.75
N PRO A 4 20.90 -15.45 20.94
CA PRO A 4 21.31 -14.41 20.02
C PRO A 4 20.15 -14.13 19.06
N THR A 5 19.70 -12.89 18.99
CA THR A 5 18.68 -12.44 18.04
C THR A 5 19.28 -12.49 16.64
N LEU A 6 19.09 -13.61 15.94
CA LEU A 6 19.44 -13.82 14.53
C LEU A 6 18.45 -13.10 13.58
N HIS A 7 17.95 -11.92 13.95
CA HIS A 7 17.25 -11.07 12.99
C HIS A 7 18.28 -10.12 12.37
N PRO A 8 18.45 -10.13 11.04
CA PRO A 8 19.28 -9.12 10.39
C PRO A 8 18.77 -7.73 10.76
N ALA A 9 19.70 -6.77 10.89
CA ALA A 9 19.32 -5.40 11.18
C ALA A 9 18.38 -4.88 10.06
N PRO A 10 17.32 -4.12 10.41
CA PRO A 10 16.41 -3.59 9.41
C PRO A 10 17.16 -2.66 8.44
N PRO A 11 16.73 -2.58 7.17
CA PRO A 11 17.32 -1.67 6.20
C PRO A 11 17.42 -0.24 6.73
N SER A 12 18.59 0.39 6.53
CA SER A 12 18.89 1.72 7.09
C SER A 12 18.55 2.88 6.15
N THR A 13 17.98 2.62 4.96
CA THR A 13 17.56 3.66 4.01
C THR A 13 16.25 3.28 3.34
N ALA A 14 15.51 4.27 2.85
CA ALA A 14 14.27 4.06 2.10
C ALA A 14 14.50 3.14 0.88
N ALA A 15 15.58 3.38 0.13
CA ALA A 15 15.92 2.58 -1.04
C ALA A 15 16.25 1.13 -0.69
N ALA A 16 16.98 0.89 0.40
CA ALA A 16 17.27 -0.47 0.86
C ALA A 16 16.01 -1.19 1.37
N ALA A 17 15.14 -0.47 2.09
CA ALA A 17 13.83 -1.00 2.51
C ALA A 17 12.96 -1.37 1.31
N LEU A 18 12.93 -0.52 0.28
CA LEU A 18 12.18 -0.80 -0.94
C LEU A 18 12.74 -2.02 -1.68
N GLY A 19 14.07 -2.10 -1.77
CA GLY A 19 14.76 -3.25 -2.35
C GLY A 19 14.40 -4.57 -1.64
N GLU A 20 14.32 -4.55 -0.30
CA GLU A 20 13.90 -5.73 0.48
C GLU A 20 12.45 -6.13 0.18
N LEU A 21 11.52 -5.17 0.14
CA LEU A 21 10.13 -5.44 -0.24
C LEU A 21 10.04 -6.07 -1.64
N LEU A 22 10.68 -5.46 -2.64
CA LEU A 22 10.62 -5.97 -4.01
C LEU A 22 11.29 -7.34 -4.17
N ALA A 23 12.41 -7.59 -3.46
CA ALA A 23 13.04 -8.90 -3.43
C ALA A 23 12.16 -9.95 -2.75
N GLY A 24 11.40 -9.56 -1.72
CA GLY A 24 10.40 -10.38 -1.07
C GLY A 24 9.21 -10.71 -1.97
N ASN A 25 8.67 -9.71 -2.66
CA ASN A 25 7.61 -9.94 -3.63
C ASN A 25 8.04 -10.84 -4.79
N ALA A 26 9.28 -10.72 -5.27
CA ALA A 26 9.80 -11.63 -6.29
C ALA A 26 9.78 -13.10 -5.83
N ARG A 27 10.03 -13.37 -4.53
CA ARG A 27 9.92 -14.71 -3.95
C ARG A 27 8.47 -15.17 -3.85
N TYR A 28 7.57 -14.29 -3.42
CA TYR A 28 6.14 -14.54 -3.38
C TYR A 28 5.58 -14.91 -4.76
N ALA A 29 5.83 -14.06 -5.77
CA ALA A 29 5.35 -14.26 -7.14
C ALA A 29 5.93 -15.54 -7.79
N ALA A 30 7.14 -15.94 -7.41
CA ALA A 30 7.75 -17.19 -7.88
C ALA A 30 7.26 -18.45 -7.13
N GLY A 31 6.35 -18.32 -6.17
CA GLY A 31 5.86 -19.45 -5.34
C GLY A 31 6.93 -20.03 -4.42
N ARG A 32 7.93 -19.23 -4.02
CA ARG A 32 9.05 -19.65 -3.15
C ARG A 32 9.23 -18.73 -1.93
N PRO A 33 8.17 -18.46 -1.15
CA PRO A 33 8.27 -17.60 0.04
C PRO A 33 9.16 -18.25 1.11
N ARG A 34 9.91 -17.42 1.83
CA ARG A 34 10.68 -17.79 3.03
C ARG A 34 9.80 -17.75 4.28
N HIS A 35 8.77 -16.91 4.29
CA HIS A 35 7.86 -16.67 5.41
C HIS A 35 6.40 -16.91 5.00
N PRO A 36 6.01 -18.14 4.58
CA PRO A 36 4.66 -18.41 4.05
C PRO A 36 3.52 -18.17 5.06
N HIS A 37 3.84 -18.07 6.35
CA HIS A 37 2.87 -17.80 7.43
C HIS A 37 3.28 -16.57 8.27
N GLY A 38 4.08 -15.66 7.72
CA GLY A 38 4.58 -14.49 8.43
C GLY A 38 5.69 -14.80 9.46
N GLY A 39 6.22 -16.01 9.53
CA GLY A 39 7.41 -16.30 10.36
C GLY A 39 7.26 -15.94 11.86
N ARG A 40 8.37 -15.66 12.54
CA ARG A 40 8.37 -15.20 13.95
C ARG A 40 8.15 -13.70 13.99
N ALA A 41 7.44 -13.21 15.00
CA ALA A 41 7.22 -11.79 15.21
C ALA A 41 8.56 -11.03 15.40
N GLY A 42 8.94 -10.26 14.39
CA GLY A 42 9.84 -9.12 14.54
C GLY A 42 9.18 -8.05 15.40
N GLN A 43 9.99 -7.18 16.01
CA GLN A 43 9.50 -6.06 16.84
C GLN A 43 9.99 -4.71 16.30
N ARG A 44 10.43 -4.68 15.04
CA ARG A 44 11.12 -3.54 14.43
C ARG A 44 10.68 -3.41 12.96
N PRO A 45 9.48 -2.86 12.72
CA PRO A 45 9.02 -2.64 11.36
C PRO A 45 10.00 -1.71 10.63
N PHE A 46 10.30 -2.02 9.37
CA PHE A 46 11.23 -1.24 8.56
C PHE A 46 10.54 -0.43 7.46
N ALA A 47 9.26 -0.70 7.21
CA ALA A 47 8.44 -0.01 6.23
C ALA A 47 6.98 0.12 6.73
N VAL A 48 6.34 1.23 6.38
CA VAL A 48 4.89 1.40 6.47
C VAL A 48 4.30 1.00 5.12
N VAL A 49 3.30 0.14 5.10
CA VAL A 49 2.53 -0.18 3.89
C VAL A 49 1.12 0.37 4.06
N VAL A 50 0.74 1.33 3.21
CA VAL A 50 -0.61 1.88 3.11
C VAL A 50 -1.32 1.14 1.97
N GLY A 51 -2.21 0.22 2.31
CA GLY A 51 -2.85 -0.68 1.36
C GLY A 51 -4.37 -0.55 1.31
N CYS A 52 -4.97 -1.31 0.39
CA CYS A 52 -6.42 -1.56 0.41
C CYS A 52 -6.76 -2.62 1.48
N VAL A 53 -7.93 -2.55 2.11
CA VAL A 53 -8.46 -3.62 3.02
C VAL A 53 -8.81 -4.93 2.30
N ASP A 54 -8.45 -5.07 1.03
CA ASP A 54 -8.65 -6.29 0.27
C ASP A 54 -7.83 -7.44 0.87
N PHE A 55 -8.52 -8.42 1.47
CA PHE A 55 -7.92 -9.54 2.18
C PHE A 55 -7.05 -10.44 1.29
N ARG A 56 -7.09 -10.29 -0.04
CA ARG A 56 -6.22 -11.02 -0.97
C ARG A 56 -4.78 -10.51 -0.93
N LEU A 57 -4.53 -9.41 -0.22
CA LEU A 57 -3.26 -8.68 -0.21
C LEU A 57 -2.67 -8.48 1.19
N PRO A 58 -2.55 -9.48 2.08
CA PRO A 58 -1.82 -9.27 3.33
C PRO A 58 -0.38 -8.86 3.01
N PRO A 59 0.08 -7.63 3.34
CA PRO A 59 1.36 -7.12 2.86
C PRO A 59 2.54 -7.99 3.28
N GLU A 60 2.48 -8.58 4.47
CA GLU A 60 3.49 -9.51 4.97
C GLU A 60 3.65 -10.73 4.06
N LEU A 61 2.55 -11.26 3.52
CA LEU A 61 2.60 -12.36 2.55
C LEU A 61 3.08 -11.89 1.19
N VAL A 62 2.52 -10.79 0.68
CA VAL A 62 2.84 -10.23 -0.64
C VAL A 62 4.33 -9.89 -0.77
N PHE A 63 4.94 -9.42 0.31
CA PHE A 63 6.35 -9.05 0.38
C PHE A 63 7.21 -10.12 1.07
N ASP A 64 6.68 -11.29 1.39
CA ASP A 64 7.43 -12.39 2.03
C ASP A 64 8.22 -11.95 3.29
N GLN A 65 7.56 -11.17 4.14
CA GLN A 65 8.11 -10.61 5.38
C GLN A 65 7.55 -11.30 6.62
N GLY A 66 8.23 -11.12 7.74
CA GLY A 66 7.77 -11.58 9.04
C GLY A 66 6.67 -10.70 9.63
N LEU A 67 5.92 -11.24 10.59
CA LEU A 67 5.00 -10.50 11.43
C LEU A 67 5.78 -9.41 12.17
N GLY A 68 5.32 -8.16 12.10
CA GLY A 68 6.00 -7.04 12.75
C GLY A 68 7.25 -6.51 12.04
N ASP A 69 7.57 -7.03 10.85
CA ASP A 69 8.57 -6.42 9.96
C ASP A 69 7.99 -5.25 9.15
N LEU A 70 6.65 -5.21 9.02
CA LEU A 70 5.91 -4.14 8.38
C LEU A 70 4.92 -3.52 9.37
N LEU A 71 4.74 -2.21 9.26
CA LEU A 71 3.57 -1.52 9.83
C LEU A 71 2.53 -1.37 8.73
N CYS A 72 1.49 -2.18 8.77
CA CYS A 72 0.44 -2.19 7.77
C CYS A 72 -0.75 -1.34 8.24
N THR A 73 -1.23 -0.44 7.40
CA THR A 73 -2.47 0.32 7.60
C THR A 73 -3.20 0.50 6.27
N GLY A 74 -4.49 0.79 6.27
CA GLY A 74 -5.23 0.90 5.03
C GLY A 74 -6.75 0.97 5.18
N THR A 75 -7.39 1.41 4.10
CA THR A 75 -8.84 1.53 3.95
C THR A 75 -9.26 0.96 2.60
N ALA A 76 -10.55 0.89 2.30
CA ALA A 76 -11.01 0.47 0.98
C ALA A 76 -10.51 1.45 -0.09
N GLY A 77 -9.77 0.93 -1.08
CA GLY A 77 -9.15 1.75 -2.12
C GLY A 77 -7.99 2.62 -1.63
N GLN A 78 -7.34 2.27 -0.52
CA GLN A 78 -6.22 3.02 0.08
C GLN A 78 -6.51 4.52 0.27
N VAL A 79 -7.78 4.85 0.51
CA VAL A 79 -8.27 6.18 0.83
C VAL A 79 -7.64 6.67 2.13
N LEU A 80 -7.23 7.93 2.16
CA LEU A 80 -6.66 8.53 3.35
C LEU A 80 -7.77 9.08 4.24
N ASP A 81 -7.63 8.83 5.54
CA ASP A 81 -8.33 9.56 6.59
C ASP A 81 -7.32 9.96 7.69
N GLU A 82 -7.77 10.74 8.67
CA GLU A 82 -6.92 11.22 9.76
C GLU A 82 -6.31 10.07 10.60
N ALA A 83 -7.03 8.96 10.76
CA ALA A 83 -6.53 7.82 11.52
C ALA A 83 -5.44 7.06 10.76
N VAL A 84 -5.56 6.93 9.44
CA VAL A 84 -4.52 6.41 8.55
C VAL A 84 -3.29 7.29 8.60
N LEU A 85 -3.44 8.61 8.41
CA LEU A 85 -2.33 9.56 8.43
C LEU A 85 -1.61 9.55 9.79
N GLY A 86 -2.36 9.55 10.89
CA GLY A 86 -1.79 9.43 12.23
C GLY A 86 -1.01 8.13 12.44
N SER A 87 -1.50 7.02 11.89
CA SER A 87 -0.81 5.72 11.93
C SER A 87 0.48 5.73 11.11
N VAL A 88 0.47 6.35 9.92
CA VAL A 88 1.68 6.54 9.10
C VAL A 88 2.68 7.42 9.84
N GLN A 89 2.22 8.51 10.47
CA GLN A 89 3.07 9.45 11.18
C GLN A 89 3.71 8.80 12.40
N TYR A 90 2.97 7.98 13.14
CA TYR A 90 3.51 7.17 14.22
C TYR A 90 4.63 6.26 13.73
N GLY A 91 4.44 5.56 12.61
CA GLY A 91 5.48 4.74 12.00
C GLY A 91 6.74 5.54 11.64
N VAL A 92 6.58 6.71 11.02
CA VAL A 92 7.69 7.53 10.55
C VAL A 92 8.42 8.22 11.71
N GLN A 93 7.70 8.84 12.63
CA GLN A 93 8.26 9.70 13.69
C GLN A 93 8.61 8.93 14.96
N GLU A 94 7.72 8.04 15.42
CA GLU A 94 7.93 7.33 16.70
C GLU A 94 8.73 6.03 16.51
N LEU A 95 8.53 5.33 15.39
CA LEU A 95 9.27 4.08 15.10
C LEU A 95 10.50 4.30 14.23
N GLY A 96 10.69 5.52 13.69
CA GLY A 96 11.83 5.85 12.83
C GLY A 96 11.84 5.12 11.49
N ILE A 97 10.67 4.70 10.99
CA ILE A 97 10.52 4.04 9.70
C ILE A 97 10.84 5.03 8.58
N ARG A 98 11.69 4.61 7.64
CA ARG A 98 12.20 5.47 6.55
C ARG A 98 11.56 5.19 5.19
N LEU A 99 10.60 4.27 5.10
CA LEU A 99 9.86 3.98 3.88
C LEU A 99 8.36 3.92 4.17
N VAL A 100 7.58 4.67 3.39
CA VAL A 100 6.13 4.49 3.23
C VAL A 100 5.88 3.98 1.82
N LEU A 101 5.19 2.86 1.68
CA LEU A 101 4.77 2.32 0.39
C LEU A 101 3.24 2.35 0.29
N VAL A 102 2.71 3.09 -0.67
CA VAL A 102 1.30 3.05 -1.03
C VAL A 102 1.08 1.94 -2.04
N LEU A 103 0.28 0.93 -1.69
CA LEU A 103 0.05 -0.25 -2.50
C LEU A 103 -1.39 -0.32 -3.01
N GLY A 104 -1.58 0.04 -4.28
CA GLY A 104 -2.80 -0.22 -5.02
C GLY A 104 -2.83 -1.63 -5.61
N HIS A 105 -3.97 -2.06 -6.13
CA HIS A 105 -4.11 -3.39 -6.72
C HIS A 105 -5.15 -3.48 -7.83
N GLU A 106 -5.00 -4.46 -8.71
CA GLU A 106 -5.99 -4.77 -9.73
C GLU A 106 -7.37 -5.11 -9.15
N ARG A 107 -8.44 -4.89 -9.92
CA ARG A 107 -9.81 -5.32 -9.57
C ARG A 107 -10.24 -4.86 -8.16
N CYS A 108 -9.87 -3.63 -7.80
CA CYS A 108 -10.26 -3.00 -6.54
C CYS A 108 -11.76 -2.71 -6.49
N GLY A 109 -12.44 -3.21 -5.44
CA GLY A 109 -13.88 -3.05 -5.26
C GLY A 109 -14.31 -1.60 -5.04
N ALA A 110 -13.53 -0.82 -4.29
CA ALA A 110 -13.82 0.60 -4.04
C ALA A 110 -13.73 1.44 -5.33
N VAL A 111 -12.71 1.16 -6.16
CA VAL A 111 -12.57 1.77 -7.49
C VAL A 111 -13.76 1.38 -8.37
N ALA A 112 -14.10 0.09 -8.44
CA ALA A 112 -15.23 -0.38 -9.24
C ALA A 112 -16.56 0.28 -8.82
N ALA A 113 -16.84 0.36 -7.52
CA ALA A 113 -18.03 1.02 -7.00
C ALA A 113 -18.07 2.52 -7.35
N THR A 114 -16.94 3.21 -7.22
CA THR A 114 -16.81 4.62 -7.62
C THR A 114 -17.09 4.82 -9.11
N LEU A 115 -16.54 3.96 -9.96
CA LEU A 115 -16.77 4.04 -11.40
C LEU A 115 -18.24 3.79 -11.76
N GLU A 116 -18.87 2.82 -11.11
CA GLU A 116 -20.30 2.51 -11.32
C GLU A 116 -21.18 3.70 -10.92
N HIS A 117 -20.91 4.32 -9.76
CA HIS A 117 -21.56 5.55 -9.34
C HIS A 117 -21.41 6.66 -10.40
N LEU A 118 -20.20 6.89 -10.90
CA LEU A 118 -19.94 7.93 -11.91
C LEU A 118 -20.53 7.62 -13.31
N ARG A 119 -20.91 6.37 -13.59
CA ARG A 119 -21.60 5.98 -14.84
C ARG A 119 -23.11 6.14 -14.72
N THR A 120 -23.68 5.71 -13.60
CA THR A 120 -25.13 5.58 -13.43
C THR A 120 -25.78 6.74 -12.69
N GLY A 121 -25.00 7.47 -11.90
CA GLY A 121 -25.52 8.46 -10.94
C GLY A 121 -26.26 7.82 -9.76
N ALA A 122 -26.15 6.50 -9.55
CA ALA A 122 -26.80 5.81 -8.44
C ALA A 122 -26.33 6.37 -7.10
N ALA A 123 -27.23 6.57 -6.13
CA ALA A 123 -26.85 7.08 -4.81
C ALA A 123 -25.85 6.15 -4.12
N VAL A 124 -24.87 6.74 -3.44
CA VAL A 124 -23.88 6.04 -2.61
C VAL A 124 -24.29 6.23 -1.16
N PRO A 125 -24.55 5.18 -0.38
CA PRO A 125 -25.11 5.35 0.96
C PRO A 125 -24.02 5.59 2.02
N GLY A 126 -24.21 6.63 2.84
CA GLY A 126 -23.54 6.78 4.14
C GLY A 126 -22.02 6.82 4.04
N HIS A 127 -21.32 6.01 4.85
CA HIS A 127 -19.85 6.04 4.91
C HIS A 127 -19.14 5.65 3.60
N LEU A 128 -19.84 5.06 2.63
CA LEU A 128 -19.27 4.78 1.31
C LEU A 128 -19.05 6.06 0.49
N GLU A 129 -19.76 7.16 0.80
CA GLU A 129 -19.61 8.45 0.12
C GLU A 129 -18.17 8.95 0.22
N LEU A 130 -17.55 8.83 1.40
CA LEU A 130 -16.14 9.19 1.60
C LEU A 130 -15.21 8.49 0.60
N LEU A 131 -15.40 7.18 0.41
CA LEU A 131 -14.56 6.42 -0.51
C LEU A 131 -14.73 6.90 -1.96
N VAL A 132 -15.97 7.19 -2.35
CA VAL A 132 -16.29 7.67 -3.68
C VAL A 132 -15.74 9.07 -3.91
N ASP A 133 -15.88 9.98 -2.94
CA ASP A 133 -15.39 11.35 -3.04
C ASP A 133 -13.87 11.41 -3.16
N GLU A 134 -13.15 10.53 -2.47
CA GLU A 134 -11.69 10.45 -2.51
C GLU A 134 -11.16 9.79 -3.80
N ILE A 135 -11.88 8.81 -4.36
CA ILE A 135 -11.46 8.11 -5.58
C ILE A 135 -11.92 8.83 -6.87
N ALA A 136 -13.08 9.51 -6.83
CA ALA A 136 -13.69 10.13 -8.01
C ALA A 136 -12.79 11.14 -8.75
N PRO A 137 -11.95 11.96 -8.09
CA PRO A 137 -11.02 12.85 -8.79
C PRO A 137 -10.08 12.10 -9.73
N ALA A 138 -9.52 10.97 -9.29
CA ALA A 138 -8.67 10.12 -10.14
C ALA A 138 -9.50 9.53 -11.30
N ALA A 139 -10.69 9.03 -11.01
CA ALA A 139 -11.58 8.45 -12.03
C ALA A 139 -11.96 9.45 -13.12
N ARG A 140 -12.29 10.70 -12.74
CA ARG A 140 -12.63 11.76 -13.70
C ARG A 140 -11.44 12.12 -14.58
N ARG A 141 -10.22 12.20 -14.02
CA ARG A 141 -8.99 12.51 -14.77
C ARG A 141 -8.59 11.42 -15.77
N THR A 142 -8.97 10.17 -15.52
CA THR A 142 -8.61 9.03 -16.39
C THR A 142 -9.73 8.60 -17.33
N ARG A 143 -10.91 9.24 -17.28
CA ARG A 143 -12.11 8.84 -18.04
C ARG A 143 -11.91 8.77 -19.55
N GLU A 144 -11.19 9.74 -20.11
CA GLU A 144 -10.94 9.83 -21.55
C GLU A 144 -9.73 8.98 -22.01
N ARG A 145 -9.04 8.29 -21.09
CA ARG A 145 -7.94 7.40 -21.46
C ARG A 145 -8.48 6.11 -22.08
N SER A 146 -7.92 5.72 -23.22
CA SER A 146 -8.26 4.44 -23.85
C SER A 146 -7.83 3.25 -22.97
N GLY A 147 -8.56 2.13 -23.09
CA GLY A 147 -8.28 0.90 -22.36
C GLY A 147 -9.10 0.77 -21.07
N ASN A 148 -8.51 0.13 -20.05
CA ASN A 148 -9.22 -0.20 -18.82
C ASN A 148 -9.30 1.02 -17.88
N TRP A 149 -10.47 1.64 -17.80
CA TRP A 149 -10.70 2.81 -16.95
C TRP A 149 -10.47 2.53 -15.46
N ALA A 150 -10.83 1.35 -14.96
CA ALA A 150 -10.61 0.96 -13.57
C ALA A 150 -9.12 0.85 -13.24
N GLU A 151 -8.34 0.26 -14.14
CA GLU A 151 -6.90 0.16 -14.01
C GLU A 151 -6.24 1.54 -13.99
N HIS A 152 -6.59 2.41 -14.94
CA HIS A 152 -6.05 3.78 -14.97
C HIS A 152 -6.43 4.57 -13.72
N THR A 153 -7.67 4.43 -13.26
CA THR A 153 -8.16 5.07 -12.03
C THR A 153 -7.39 4.61 -10.81
N MET A 154 -7.21 3.30 -10.63
CA MET A 154 -6.47 2.75 -9.49
C MET A 154 -5.02 3.24 -9.48
N ARG A 155 -4.32 3.21 -10.62
CA ARG A 155 -2.93 3.71 -10.71
C ARG A 155 -2.84 5.20 -10.40
N ALA A 156 -3.76 6.00 -10.96
CA ALA A 156 -3.79 7.44 -10.72
C ALA A 156 -4.14 7.79 -9.27
N HIS A 157 -5.08 7.07 -8.65
CA HIS A 157 -5.44 7.26 -7.25
C HIS A 157 -4.29 6.86 -6.31
N THR A 158 -3.64 5.72 -6.57
CA THR A 158 -2.47 5.27 -5.79
C THR A 158 -1.31 6.27 -5.86
N ALA A 159 -1.03 6.80 -7.05
CA ALA A 159 -0.04 7.86 -7.25
C ALA A 159 -0.44 9.15 -6.49
N TRP A 160 -1.71 9.52 -6.53
CA TRP A 160 -2.22 10.68 -5.80
C TRP A 160 -2.08 10.54 -4.29
N VAL A 161 -2.43 9.38 -3.72
CA VAL A 161 -2.26 9.08 -2.29
C VAL A 161 -0.79 9.21 -1.87
N ARG A 162 0.14 8.66 -2.67
CA ARG A 162 1.59 8.86 -2.45
C ARG A 162 1.95 10.34 -2.48
N ASP A 163 1.47 11.09 -3.46
CA ASP A 163 1.82 12.51 -3.61
C ASP A 163 1.29 13.36 -2.45
N VAL A 164 0.11 13.03 -1.90
CA VAL A 164 -0.43 13.66 -0.69
C VAL A 164 0.49 13.41 0.51
N ILE A 165 0.86 12.14 0.78
CA ILE A 165 1.78 11.80 1.88
C ILE A 165 3.14 12.46 1.66
N ARG A 166 3.66 12.46 0.43
CA ARG A 166 4.97 13.04 0.10
C ARG A 166 5.00 14.56 0.26
N ALA A 167 3.88 15.24 0.05
CA ALA A 167 3.78 16.69 0.16
C ALA A 167 3.67 17.18 1.62
N ASP A 168 3.28 16.32 2.55
CA ASP A 168 3.13 16.67 3.96
C ASP A 168 4.50 16.62 4.69
N PRO A 169 4.96 17.76 5.27
CA PRO A 169 6.23 17.83 6.00
C PRO A 169 6.36 16.84 7.16
N ALA A 170 5.24 16.37 7.75
CA ALA A 170 5.25 15.38 8.83
C ALA A 170 5.91 14.05 8.42
N PHE A 171 5.99 13.75 7.12
CA PHE A 171 6.59 12.53 6.60
C PHE A 171 7.96 12.75 5.92
N GLY A 172 8.53 13.96 5.99
CA GLY A 172 9.74 14.34 5.24
C GLY A 172 11.02 13.56 5.57
N SER A 173 11.03 12.77 6.65
CA SER A 173 12.14 11.86 7.01
C SER A 173 12.07 10.49 6.33
N ALA A 174 10.97 10.16 5.64
CA ALA A 174 10.77 8.91 4.93
C ALA A 174 10.72 9.10 3.40
N GLY A 175 11.20 8.10 2.66
CA GLY A 175 10.86 7.96 1.25
C GLY A 175 9.41 7.46 1.13
N VAL A 176 8.65 8.03 0.19
CA VAL A 176 7.24 7.66 -0.03
C VAL A 176 7.08 7.16 -1.46
N GLU A 177 6.77 5.89 -1.66
CA GLU A 177 6.66 5.26 -2.98
C GLU A 177 5.24 4.77 -3.25
N ALA A 178 4.91 4.61 -4.53
CA ALA A 178 3.64 4.03 -4.98
C ALA A 178 3.91 2.76 -5.79
N ALA A 179 3.11 1.72 -5.56
CA ALA A 179 3.19 0.48 -6.31
C ALA A 179 1.82 -0.11 -6.58
N ARG A 180 1.77 -1.02 -7.55
CA ARG A 180 0.62 -1.80 -7.95
C ARG A 180 0.91 -3.27 -7.74
N PHE A 181 0.01 -3.96 -7.04
CA PHE A 181 -0.05 -5.42 -7.02
C PHE A 181 -0.92 -5.97 -8.15
N ASP A 182 -0.36 -6.89 -8.91
CA ASP A 182 -1.04 -7.65 -9.94
C ASP A 182 -1.63 -8.94 -9.34
N LEU A 183 -2.96 -9.00 -9.25
CA LEU A 183 -3.65 -10.13 -8.63
C LEU A 183 -3.53 -11.43 -9.43
N GLY A 184 -3.19 -11.37 -10.73
CA GLY A 184 -3.04 -12.56 -11.57
C GLY A 184 -1.66 -13.20 -11.45
N THR A 185 -0.62 -12.38 -11.37
CA THR A 185 0.79 -12.82 -11.37
C THR A 185 1.44 -12.79 -10.00
N GLY A 186 0.85 -12.09 -9.02
CA GLY A 186 1.42 -11.86 -7.70
C GLY A 186 2.56 -10.81 -7.69
N VAL A 187 2.79 -10.12 -8.81
CA VAL A 187 3.90 -9.17 -8.98
C VAL A 187 3.51 -7.79 -8.49
N VAL A 188 4.40 -7.17 -7.71
CA VAL A 188 4.37 -5.74 -7.36
C VAL A 188 5.25 -4.97 -8.34
N SER A 189 4.71 -3.91 -8.89
CA SER A 189 5.40 -3.00 -9.82
C SER A 189 5.28 -1.56 -9.36
N LEU A 190 6.40 -0.82 -9.39
CA LEU A 190 6.40 0.61 -9.02
C LEU A 190 5.60 1.43 -10.02
N LEU A 191 4.92 2.45 -9.50
CA LEU A 191 4.23 3.45 -10.30
C LEU A 191 5.13 4.68 -10.50
N PRO A 192 5.05 5.34 -11.68
CA PRO A 192 5.81 6.56 -11.96
C PRO A 192 5.35 7.75 -11.11
#